data_AF-A0A920TJJ3-F1
#
_entry.id   AF-A0A920TJJ3-F1
#
_cell.length_a   1.000
_cell.length_b   1.000
_cell.length_c   1.000
_cell.angle_alpha   90.00
_cell.angle_beta   90.00
_cell.angle_gamma   90.00
#
_symmetry.space_group_name_H-M   'P 1'
#
loop_
_entity.id
_entity.type
_entity.pdbx_description
1 polymer ?
#
loop_
_entity_poly.entity_id
_entity_poly.type
_entity_poly.pdbx_seq_one_letter_code
_entity_poly.pdbx_strand_id
1 'polypeptide(L)'
;MDIVIHRGAGAYICGEETGLIESLEGKRGWPRIKPPFPAIEGYLQSPTIVNNVETLSCIPHIINRGSSWFKSIGPEKGPGPRLFCISGCINKPGVYEEPMGYL
;
A
#
# COMPACT_ATOMS: atom_id res chain seq x y z
N MET A 1 14.02 -4.01 15.72
CA MET A 1 12.79 -4.05 14.90
C MET A 1 12.61 -5.48 14.49
N ASP A 2 11.43 -6.04 14.75
CA ASP A 2 11.09 -7.38 14.31
C ASP A 2 10.32 -7.29 13.00
N ILE A 3 10.69 -8.13 12.04
CA ILE A 3 10.04 -8.20 10.73
C ILE A 3 9.63 -9.65 10.50
N VAL A 4 8.34 -9.84 10.24
CA VAL A 4 7.77 -11.16 9.96
C VAL A 4 7.12 -11.12 8.59
N ILE A 5 7.40 -12.14 7.77
CA ILE A 5 6.81 -12.29 6.44
C ILE A 5 5.75 -13.37 6.51
N HIS A 6 4.50 -12.99 6.25
CA HIS A 6 3.38 -13.92 6.11
C HIS A 6 3.04 -14.11 4.62
N ARG A 7 2.92 -15.37 4.18
CA ARG A 7 2.47 -15.69 2.83
C ARG A 7 0.94 -15.83 2.82
N GLY A 8 0.27 -15.21 1.85
CA GLY A 8 -1.15 -15.42 1.60
C GLY A 8 -1.44 -16.77 0.93
N ALA A 9 -2.73 -17.08 0.75
CA ALA A 9 -3.22 -18.35 0.21
C ALA A 9 -4.09 -18.23 -1.05
N GLY A 10 -3.89 -17.18 -1.86
CA GLY A 10 -4.53 -17.04 -3.18
C GLY A 10 -5.94 -16.44 -3.17
N ALA A 11 -6.19 -15.43 -2.33
CA ALA A 11 -7.48 -14.73 -2.27
C ALA A 11 -7.33 -13.23 -2.54
N TYR A 12 -7.93 -12.74 -3.63
CA TYR A 12 -7.91 -11.31 -3.99
C TYR A 12 -8.50 -10.42 -2.88
N ILE A 13 -9.55 -10.89 -2.22
CA ILE A 13 -10.21 -10.15 -1.12
C ILE A 13 -9.29 -9.89 0.07
N CYS A 14 -8.24 -10.70 0.27
CA CYS A 14 -7.23 -10.45 1.30
C CYS A 14 -6.30 -9.27 0.95
N GLY A 15 -6.46 -8.63 -0.20
CA GLY A 15 -5.87 -7.32 -0.48
C GLY A 15 -6.62 -6.16 0.18
N GLU A 16 -7.85 -6.39 0.65
CA GLU A 16 -8.59 -5.43 1.48
C GLU A 16 -8.02 -5.42 2.90
N GLU A 17 -7.93 -4.24 3.51
CA GLU A 17 -7.30 -3.99 4.81
C GLU A 17 -7.75 -4.96 5.92
N THR A 18 -9.05 -5.10 6.14
CA THR A 18 -9.59 -5.96 7.20
C THR A 18 -9.65 -7.44 6.80
N GLY A 19 -9.83 -7.73 5.51
CA GLY A 19 -9.70 -9.09 4.96
C GLY A 19 -8.28 -9.63 5.12
N LEU A 20 -7.25 -8.80 4.96
CA LEU A 20 -5.86 -9.13 5.24
C LEU A 20 -5.66 -9.48 6.72
N ILE A 21 -6.19 -8.66 7.62
CA ILE A 21 -6.08 -8.87 9.08
C ILE A 21 -6.75 -10.18 9.49
N GLU A 22 -7.96 -10.46 9.01
CA GLU A 22 -8.65 -11.74 9.25
C GLU A 22 -7.82 -12.94 8.76
N SER A 23 -7.20 -12.80 7.58
CA SER A 23 -6.31 -13.84 7.06
C SER A 23 -5.06 -14.05 7.92
N LEU A 24 -4.48 -13.00 8.49
CA LEU A 24 -3.33 -13.09 9.41
C LEU A 24 -3.71 -13.72 10.75
N GLU A 25 -4.97 -13.61 11.16
CA GLU A 25 -5.52 -14.27 12.34
C GLU A 25 -5.95 -15.72 12.07
N GLY A 26 -5.71 -16.25 10.86
CA GLY A 26 -6.04 -17.62 10.48
C GLY A 26 -7.52 -17.84 10.15
N LYS A 27 -8.29 -16.77 9.96
CA LYS A 27 -9.71 -16.81 9.61
C LYS A 27 -9.90 -16.67 8.10
N ARG A 28 -11.15 -16.79 7.64
CA ARG A 28 -11.51 -16.44 6.25
C ARG A 28 -11.34 -14.93 6.08
N GLY A 29 -10.71 -14.48 5.00
CA GLY A 29 -10.46 -13.06 4.71
C GLY A 29 -11.71 -12.24 4.33
N TRP A 30 -12.81 -12.41 5.06
CA TRP A 30 -14.00 -11.60 4.90
C TRP A 30 -13.78 -10.23 5.55
N PRO A 31 -14.02 -9.12 4.84
CA PRO A 31 -13.89 -7.79 5.43
C PRO A 31 -14.75 -7.63 6.68
N ARG A 32 -14.21 -6.95 7.69
CA ARG A 32 -14.94 -6.61 8.92
C ARG A 32 -15.91 -5.47 8.65
N ILE A 33 -17.05 -5.48 9.32
CA ILE A 33 -17.95 -4.32 9.36
C ILE A 33 -17.27 -3.24 10.21
N LYS A 34 -17.02 -2.08 9.61
CA LYS A 34 -16.48 -0.89 10.30
C LYS A 34 -17.67 -0.10 10.87
N PRO A 35 -17.60 0.51 12.07
CA PRO A 35 -16.52 0.52 13.06
C PRO A 35 -16.48 -0.73 13.98
N PRO A 36 -15.35 -1.01 14.67
CA PRO A 36 -14.12 -0.19 14.75
C PRO A 36 -13.24 -0.26 13.49
N PHE A 37 -12.47 0.81 13.25
CA PHE A 37 -11.44 0.82 12.21
C PHE A 37 -10.15 0.15 12.72
N PRO A 38 -9.34 -0.48 11.85
CA PRO A 38 -8.10 -1.15 12.25
C PRO A 38 -7.09 -0.27 13.01
N ALA A 39 -7.08 1.03 12.72
CA ALA A 39 -6.24 1.99 13.43
C ALA A 39 -6.57 2.09 14.93
N ILE A 40 -7.79 1.68 15.33
CA ILE A 40 -8.22 1.58 16.73
C ILE A 40 -8.08 0.12 17.20
N GLU A 41 -8.68 -0.81 16.45
CA GLU A 41 -8.70 -2.24 16.78
C GLU A 41 -8.56 -3.09 15.52
N GLY A 42 -7.34 -3.56 15.25
CA GLY A 42 -6.98 -4.32 14.06
C GLY A 42 -6.51 -5.74 14.38
N TYR A 43 -5.26 -6.04 14.05
CA TYR A 43 -4.65 -7.35 14.24
C TYR A 43 -4.55 -7.68 15.73
N LEU A 44 -5.13 -8.82 16.13
CA LEU A 44 -5.16 -9.26 17.54
C LEU A 44 -5.69 -8.17 18.48
N GLN A 45 -6.73 -7.46 18.03
CA GLN A 45 -7.38 -6.38 18.78
C GLN A 45 -6.46 -5.19 19.15
N SER A 46 -5.33 -5.06 18.44
CA SER A 46 -4.37 -3.98 18.67
C SER A 46 -4.46 -2.90 17.59
N PRO A 47 -4.16 -1.62 17.91
CA PRO A 47 -4.05 -0.56 16.91
C PRO A 47 -3.12 -0.96 15.76
N THR A 48 -3.63 -0.98 14.54
CA THR A 48 -2.93 -1.53 13.37
C THR A 48 -3.06 -0.57 12.19
N ILE A 49 -1.94 -0.27 11.54
CA ILE A 49 -1.91 0.49 10.28
C ILE A 49 -1.47 -0.43 9.15
N VAL A 50 -2.31 -0.53 8.12
CA VAL A 50 -1.98 -1.25 6.89
C VAL A 50 -1.56 -0.24 5.84
N ASN A 51 -0.32 -0.34 5.37
CA ASN A 51 0.19 0.47 4.26
C ASN A 51 0.57 -0.43 3.09
N ASN A 52 0.39 0.08 1.88
CA ASN A 52 0.92 -0.56 0.67
C ASN A 52 2.46 -0.52 0.65
N VAL A 53 3.06 -1.47 -0.06
CA VAL A 53 4.50 -1.56 -0.28
C VAL A 53 5.08 -0.27 -0.89
N GLU A 54 4.44 0.29 -1.93
CA GLU A 54 4.88 1.54 -2.58
C GLU A 54 4.89 2.71 -1.58
N THR A 55 3.84 2.83 -0.77
CA THR A 55 3.75 3.87 0.28
C THR A 55 4.92 3.79 1.26
N LEU A 56 5.23 2.61 1.78
CA LEU A 56 6.35 2.42 2.71
C LEU A 56 7.71 2.63 2.02
N SER A 57 7.83 2.24 0.75
CA SER A 57 9.05 2.40 -0.03
C SER A 57 9.41 3.88 -0.29
N CYS A 58 8.41 4.77 -0.30
CA CYS A 58 8.63 6.21 -0.41
C CYS A 58 9.19 6.85 0.88
N ILE A 59 9.00 6.23 2.05
CA ILE A 59 9.35 6.83 3.36
C ILE A 59 10.86 7.16 3.46
N PRO A 60 11.79 6.25 3.13
CA PRO A 60 13.21 6.57 3.17
C PRO A 60 13.59 7.75 2.28
N HIS A 61 12.96 7.89 1.10
CA HIS A 61 13.20 9.03 0.21
C HIS A 61 12.72 10.34 0.82
N ILE A 62 11.52 10.35 1.43
CA ILE A 62 10.97 11.53 2.10
C ILE A 62 11.84 11.92 3.30
N ILE A 63 12.28 10.96 4.12
CA ILE A 63 13.14 11.23 5.29
C ILE A 63 14.48 11.83 4.84
N ASN A 64 15.11 11.25 3.82
CA ASN A 64 16.46 11.65 3.41
C ASN A 64 16.51 12.93 2.55
N ARG A 65 15.43 13.24 1.81
CA ARG A 65 15.40 14.38 0.87
C ARG A 65 14.45 15.49 1.28
N GLY A 66 13.62 15.25 2.29
CA GLY A 66 12.61 16.19 2.79
C GLY A 66 11.29 16.11 2.03
N SER A 67 10.22 16.59 2.70
CA SER A 67 8.87 16.62 2.14
C SER A 67 8.71 17.62 0.99
N SER A 68 9.49 18.70 0.97
CA SER A 68 9.53 19.67 -0.13
C SER A 68 10.00 19.03 -1.43
N TRP A 69 11.03 18.18 -1.38
CA TRP A 69 11.50 17.41 -2.52
C TRP A 69 10.40 16.50 -3.07
N PHE A 70 9.76 15.70 -2.19
CA PHE A 70 8.69 14.79 -2.62
C PHE A 70 7.50 15.55 -3.24
N LYS A 71 7.14 16.70 -2.66
CA LYS A 71 6.08 17.59 -3.17
C LYS A 71 6.43 18.34 -4.45
N SER A 72 7.71 18.42 -4.82
CA SER A 72 8.11 19.02 -6.09
C SER A 72 7.85 18.13 -7.31
N ILE A 73 7.48 16.86 -7.08
CA ILE A 73 7.18 15.88 -8.12
C ILE A 73 5.66 15.76 -8.25
N GLY A 74 5.12 15.98 -9.45
CA GLY A 74 3.69 15.83 -9.72
C GLY A 74 2.82 17.01 -9.22
N PRO A 75 1.49 16.90 -9.31
CA PRO A 75 0.54 17.95 -8.96
C PRO A 75 0.36 18.08 -7.44
N GLU A 76 -0.07 19.26 -7.00
CA GLU A 76 -0.30 19.57 -5.58
C GLU A 76 -1.27 18.58 -4.89
N LYS A 77 -2.30 18.11 -5.60
CA LYS A 77 -3.30 17.16 -5.08
C LYS A 77 -2.86 15.69 -5.09
N GLY A 78 -1.68 15.40 -5.60
CA GLY A 78 -1.13 14.04 -5.67
C GLY A 78 0.39 14.07 -5.85
N PRO A 79 1.15 14.60 -4.88
CA PRO A 79 2.59 14.74 -4.99
C PRO A 79 3.30 13.39 -4.92
N GLY A 80 4.50 13.35 -5.48
CA GLY A 80 5.40 12.22 -5.48
C GLY A 80 5.44 11.44 -6.80
N PRO A 81 6.48 10.62 -6.99
CA PRO A 81 6.52 9.66 -8.08
C PRO A 81 5.49 8.54 -7.85
N ARG A 82 5.06 7.91 -8.95
CA ARG A 82 4.18 6.75 -8.93
C ARG A 82 4.68 5.71 -9.92
N LEU A 83 4.59 4.44 -9.53
CA LEU A 83 4.90 3.30 -10.39
C LEU A 83 3.66 2.89 -11.19
N PHE A 84 3.81 2.84 -12.51
CA PHE A 84 2.79 2.41 -13.45
C PHE A 84 3.17 1.06 -14.05
N CYS A 85 2.38 0.03 -13.74
CA CYS A 85 2.56 -1.32 -14.29
C CYS A 85 1.82 -1.45 -15.62
N ILE A 86 2.53 -1.24 -16.74
CA ILE A 86 1.95 -1.27 -18.08
C ILE A 86 2.11 -2.66 -18.69
N SER A 87 1.00 -3.25 -19.13
CA SER A 87 0.94 -4.57 -19.76
C SER A 87 -0.15 -4.63 -20.85
N GLY A 88 -0.23 -5.74 -21.59
CA GLY A 88 -1.19 -5.95 -22.68
C GLY A 88 -0.57 -5.83 -24.08
N CYS A 89 -1.37 -5.45 -25.08
CA CYS A 89 -0.96 -5.35 -26.48
C CYS A 89 -0.16 -4.07 -26.76
N ILE A 90 1.07 -4.01 -26.27
CA ILE A 90 1.97 -2.86 -26.42
C ILE A 90 3.40 -3.30 -26.76
N ASN A 91 4.17 -2.39 -27.36
CA ASN A 91 5.53 -2.69 -27.81
C ASN A 91 6.54 -2.87 -26.67
N LYS A 92 6.33 -2.19 -25.52
CA LYS A 92 7.28 -2.16 -24.40
C LYS A 92 6.54 -2.30 -23.06
N PRO A 93 6.15 -3.52 -22.65
CA PRO A 93 5.59 -3.75 -21.32
C PRO A 93 6.65 -3.58 -20.23
N GLY A 94 6.23 -3.13 -19.04
CA GLY A 94 7.15 -2.88 -17.94
C GLY A 94 6.54 -2.05 -16.81
N VAL A 95 7.38 -1.74 -15.82
CA VAL A 95 7.05 -0.81 -14.73
C VAL A 95 7.77 0.51 -15.00
N TYR A 96 7.01 1.59 -15.02
CA TYR A 96 7.50 2.94 -15.32
C TYR A 96 7.26 3.85 -14.13
N GLU A 97 8.28 4.60 -13.73
CA GLU A 97 8.15 5.63 -12.69
C GLU A 97 7.87 6.98 -13.35
N GLU A 98 6.72 7.57 -13.05
CA GLU A 98 6.33 8.87 -13.59
C GLU A 98 5.60 9.70 -12.50
N PRO A 99 5.55 11.04 -12.61
CA PRO A 99 4.71 11.85 -11.74
C PRO A 99 3.22 11.53 -11.95
N MET A 100 2.43 11.59 -10.88
CA MET A 100 0.97 11.42 -10.99
C MET A 100 0.38 12.53 -11.88
N GLY A 101 -0.61 12.23 -12.73
CA GLY A 101 -1.29 13.23 -13.58
C GLY A 101 -0.62 13.55 -14.94
N TYR A 102 0.37 12.76 -15.38
CA TYR A 102 0.98 12.88 -16.71
C TYR A 102 0.29 12.03 -17.82
N LEU A 103 -0.94 11.54 -17.58
CA LEU A 103 -1.78 10.82 -18.54
C LEU A 103 -3.17 11.48 -18.66
#